data_AF-A0AA39TWX7-F1
#
_entry.id   AF-A0AA39TWX7-F1
#
_cell.length_a   1.000
_cell.length_b   1.000
_cell.length_c   1.000
_cell.angle_alpha   90.00
_cell.angle_beta   90.00
_cell.angle_gamma   90.00
#
_symmetry.space_group_name_H-M   'P 1'
#
loop_
_entity.id
_entity.type
_entity.pdbx_description
1 polymer ?
#
loop_
_entity_poly.entity_id
_entity_poly.type
_entity_poly.pdbx_seq_one_letter_code
_entity_poly.pdbx_strand_id
1 'polypeptide(L)'
;MGMNEHPDIHARLMSQYPQVPEWLYAIIFLAMVGCGVISIEVWDTKFPVQYFILALVISFVYVIPIGMIQAITNQQVGLNVVTELIIGYVLPGRPVAMLMFKTWGYITMAQALTFTSDFKLGHYMKIPPRSMFGAQVVATVIAGTTQLGVQAWMFTNIENLCDPAQKDGFICPSTEVFGPASIIWGVIGPARQFSQGQVYYALVFFFLIGFACPVISYLISWKWPNSIIRYVNFPVIFSGTGAIPLASPVNYVPWAIVGFIFQYVIWRRHFSWWTKYNYVLSAAMDSGVAVSAVIIFFCLQYPMNGNIGINTVQKWWGNTVPFSNADSAETPLLTVADGSFFGPSTWALAECTTPDASLWLTQDMRLLV
;
A
#
# COMPACT_ATOMS: atom_id res chain seq x y z
N MET A 1 -3.28 28.35 -6.03
CA MET A 1 -3.47 29.07 -4.75
C MET A 1 -3.37 30.55 -5.03
N GLY A 2 -4.39 31.32 -4.66
CA GLY A 2 -4.58 32.71 -5.10
C GLY A 2 -3.52 33.66 -4.54
N MET A 3 -3.11 34.63 -5.37
CA MET A 3 -2.07 35.63 -5.11
C MET A 3 -2.42 36.69 -4.03
N ASN A 4 -3.46 36.47 -3.22
CA ASN A 4 -3.98 37.44 -2.23
C ASN A 4 -4.01 36.93 -0.78
N GLU A 5 -3.39 35.79 -0.47
CA GLU A 5 -3.13 35.42 0.92
C GLU A 5 -1.86 36.14 1.41
N HIS A 6 -1.96 36.87 2.52
CA HIS A 6 -0.78 37.38 3.21
C HIS A 6 0.20 36.22 3.41
N PRO A 7 1.48 36.35 3.02
CA PRO A 7 2.43 35.26 3.16
C PRO A 7 2.45 34.85 4.63
N ASP A 8 2.16 33.57 4.87
CA ASP A 8 2.25 32.94 6.19
C ASP A 8 3.54 33.43 6.87
N ILE A 9 3.48 33.73 8.17
CA ILE A 9 4.65 34.13 8.97
C ILE A 9 5.81 33.14 8.73
N HIS A 10 5.49 31.86 8.52
CA HIS A 10 6.44 30.81 8.18
C HIS A 10 7.09 31.05 6.82
N ALA A 11 6.31 31.38 5.78
CA ALA A 11 6.81 31.71 4.46
C ALA A 11 7.69 32.96 4.46
N ARG A 12 7.31 33.99 5.23
CA ARG A 12 8.10 35.21 5.40
C ARG A 12 9.45 34.91 6.07
N LEU A 13 9.46 34.13 7.15
CA LEU A 13 10.69 33.74 7.85
C LEU A 13 11.57 32.85 6.97
N MET A 14 10.98 31.96 6.18
CA MET A 14 11.71 31.06 5.28
C MET A 14 12.27 31.74 4.03
N SER A 15 11.76 32.91 3.65
CA SER A 15 12.26 33.67 2.48
C SER A 15 13.74 34.09 2.57
N GLN A 16 14.31 34.09 3.78
CA GLN A 16 15.73 34.38 3.99
C GLN A 16 16.66 33.23 3.59
N TYR A 17 16.15 31.99 3.52
CA TYR A 17 16.96 30.84 3.18
C TYR A 17 17.01 30.64 1.65
N PRO A 18 18.20 30.37 1.09
CA PRO A 18 18.31 30.11 -0.33
C PRO A 18 17.61 28.80 -0.68
N GLN A 19 16.84 28.82 -1.76
CA GLN A 19 16.19 27.62 -2.28
C GLN A 19 17.22 26.60 -2.78
N VAL A 20 16.78 25.34 -2.85
CA VAL A 20 17.56 24.25 -3.41
C VAL A 20 17.59 24.44 -4.93
N PRO A 21 18.78 24.46 -5.56
CA PRO A 21 18.86 24.56 -7.00
C PRO A 21 18.14 23.41 -7.71
N GLU A 22 17.30 23.73 -8.69
CA GLU A 22 16.51 22.74 -9.44
C GLU A 22 17.38 21.68 -10.14
N TRP A 23 18.59 22.05 -10.56
CA TRP A 23 19.53 21.14 -11.21
C TRP A 23 19.97 19.98 -10.31
N LEU A 24 19.97 20.14 -8.98
CA LEU A 24 20.28 19.02 -8.07
C LEU A 24 19.19 17.94 -8.13
N TYR A 25 17.92 18.34 -8.20
CA TYR A 25 16.81 17.41 -8.40
C TYR A 25 16.91 16.73 -9.77
N ALA A 26 17.25 17.49 -10.81
CA ALA A 26 17.44 16.95 -12.15
C ALA A 26 18.59 15.92 -12.22
N ILE A 27 19.72 16.20 -11.57
CA ILE A 27 20.86 15.25 -11.51
C ILE A 27 20.45 13.96 -10.81
N ILE A 28 19.79 14.04 -9.65
CA ILE A 28 19.34 12.84 -8.93
C ILE A 28 18.33 12.07 -9.77
N PHE A 29 17.37 12.76 -10.39
CA PHE A 29 16.37 12.13 -11.25
C PHE A 29 17.04 11.39 -12.43
N LEU A 30 17.93 12.05 -13.16
CA LEU A 30 18.64 11.43 -14.29
C LEU A 30 19.53 10.28 -13.85
N ALA A 31 20.22 10.40 -12.71
CA ALA A 31 21.04 9.32 -12.17
C ALA A 31 20.19 8.10 -11.80
N MET A 32 19.05 8.29 -11.13
CA MET A 32 18.15 7.19 -10.73
C MET A 32 17.43 6.57 -11.92
N VAL A 33 17.04 7.36 -12.91
CA VAL A 33 16.51 6.87 -14.21
C VAL A 33 17.56 6.04 -14.91
N GLY A 34 18.82 6.49 -14.95
CA GLY A 34 19.94 5.74 -15.50
C GLY A 34 20.15 4.39 -14.81
N CYS A 35 20.18 4.39 -13.47
CA CYS A 35 20.23 3.15 -12.69
C CYS A 35 19.04 2.24 -12.99
N GLY A 36 17.83 2.78 -13.14
CA GLY A 36 16.63 2.02 -13.50
C GLY A 36 16.73 1.34 -14.87
N VAL A 37 17.21 2.06 -15.89
CA VAL A 37 17.43 1.50 -17.24
C VAL A 37 18.52 0.42 -17.22
N ILE A 38 19.63 0.66 -16.52
CA ILE A 38 20.69 -0.34 -16.35
C ILE A 38 20.13 -1.60 -15.68
N SER A 39 19.30 -1.45 -14.63
CA SER A 39 18.66 -2.58 -13.96
C SER A 39 17.73 -3.39 -14.85
N ILE A 40 17.13 -2.78 -15.87
CA ILE A 40 16.23 -3.46 -16.80
C ILE A 40 17.02 -4.19 -17.91
N GLU A 41 18.10 -3.59 -18.40
CA GLU A 41 18.89 -4.12 -19.53
C GLU A 41 19.93 -5.17 -19.10
N VAL A 42 20.53 -5.03 -17.91
CA VAL A 42 21.57 -5.95 -17.43
C VAL A 42 20.98 -7.26 -16.93
N TRP A 43 19.77 -7.25 -16.38
CA TRP A 43 19.08 -8.43 -15.87
C TRP A 43 17.94 -8.83 -16.82
N ASP A 44 17.78 -10.13 -17.10
CA ASP A 44 16.71 -10.65 -17.98
C ASP A 44 15.33 -10.56 -17.30
N THR A 45 14.83 -9.33 -17.20
CA THR A 45 13.54 -8.98 -16.59
C THR A 45 12.38 -9.11 -17.57
N LYS A 46 12.69 -9.30 -18.88
CA LYS A 46 11.73 -9.33 -19.99
C LYS A 46 10.81 -8.09 -20.00
N PHE A 47 11.27 -6.97 -19.46
CA PHE A 47 10.53 -5.72 -19.37
C PHE A 47 11.15 -4.69 -20.32
N PRO A 48 10.43 -4.23 -21.36
CA PRO A 48 11.00 -3.26 -22.29
C PRO A 48 10.98 -1.84 -21.67
N VAL A 49 12.06 -1.09 -21.89
CA VAL A 49 12.31 0.23 -21.29
C VAL A 49 11.22 1.26 -21.61
N GLN A 50 10.50 1.14 -22.72
CA GLN A 50 9.37 2.03 -23.04
C GLN A 50 8.29 2.06 -21.94
N TYR A 51 8.03 0.92 -21.28
CA TYR A 51 7.05 0.84 -20.20
C TYR A 51 7.58 1.38 -18.88
N PHE A 52 8.90 1.42 -18.70
CA PHE A 52 9.52 2.16 -17.59
C PHE A 52 9.19 3.65 -17.66
N ILE A 53 9.37 4.25 -18.85
CA ILE A 53 9.04 5.66 -19.09
C ILE A 53 7.54 5.90 -18.88
N LEU A 54 6.69 5.01 -19.37
CA LEU A 54 5.24 5.08 -19.15
C LEU A 54 4.89 5.08 -17.65
N ALA A 55 5.52 4.22 -16.85
CA ALA A 55 5.31 4.17 -15.41
C ALA A 55 5.65 5.51 -14.74
N LEU A 56 6.80 6.11 -15.09
CA LEU A 56 7.22 7.41 -14.56
C LEU A 56 6.27 8.55 -14.95
N VAL A 57 5.76 8.55 -16.19
CA VAL A 57 4.77 9.54 -16.65
C VAL A 57 3.47 9.41 -15.87
N ILE A 58 2.99 8.18 -15.65
CA ILE A 58 1.81 7.93 -14.82
C ILE A 58 2.05 8.45 -13.40
N SER A 59 3.17 8.10 -12.77
CA SER A 59 3.50 8.62 -11.43
C SER A 59 3.46 10.15 -11.41
N PHE A 60 4.11 10.83 -12.36
CA PHE A 60 4.17 12.29 -12.42
C PHE A 60 2.79 12.94 -12.50
N VAL A 61 1.90 12.43 -13.37
CA VAL A 61 0.55 12.97 -13.54
C VAL A 61 -0.30 12.75 -12.29
N TYR A 62 -0.20 11.58 -11.65
CA TYR A 62 -1.05 11.23 -10.51
C TYR A 62 -0.55 11.75 -9.16
N VAL A 63 0.73 12.16 -9.04
CA VAL A 63 1.25 12.83 -7.82
C VAL A 63 0.39 14.04 -7.44
N ILE A 64 -0.04 14.85 -8.41
CA ILE A 64 -0.81 16.08 -8.14
C ILE A 64 -2.20 15.78 -7.53
N PRO A 65 -3.11 15.03 -8.18
CA PRO A 65 -4.44 14.77 -7.64
C PRO A 65 -4.40 13.96 -6.34
N ILE A 66 -3.53 12.95 -6.25
CA ILE A 66 -3.43 12.13 -5.04
C ILE A 66 -2.82 12.93 -3.89
N GLY A 67 -1.84 13.79 -4.18
CA GLY A 67 -1.28 14.72 -3.20
C GLY A 67 -2.32 15.70 -2.66
N MET A 68 -3.23 16.21 -3.50
CA MET A 68 -4.33 17.07 -3.04
C MET A 68 -5.30 16.31 -2.12
N ILE A 69 -5.65 15.07 -2.45
CA ILE A 69 -6.52 14.24 -1.60
C ILE A 69 -5.82 13.98 -0.26
N GLN A 70 -4.57 13.50 -0.29
CA GLN A 70 -3.79 13.22 0.91
C GLN A 70 -3.59 14.48 1.77
N ALA A 71 -3.40 15.66 1.17
CA ALA A 71 -3.26 16.91 1.91
C ALA A 71 -4.54 17.32 2.68
N ILE A 72 -5.73 16.92 2.19
CA ILE A 72 -7.02 17.25 2.82
C ILE A 72 -7.45 16.16 3.81
N THR A 73 -7.29 14.89 3.42
CA THR A 73 -7.89 13.74 4.12
C THR A 73 -6.88 12.97 4.96
N ASN A 74 -5.58 13.25 4.77
CA ASN A 74 -4.47 12.47 5.33
C ASN A 74 -4.52 10.98 4.93
N GLN A 75 -5.19 10.65 3.82
CA GLN A 75 -5.29 9.29 3.28
C GLN A 75 -4.63 9.22 1.91
N GLN A 76 -3.74 8.25 1.72
CA GLN A 76 -3.08 8.01 0.44
C GLN A 76 -3.88 6.97 -0.34
N VAL A 77 -4.44 7.39 -1.48
CA VAL A 77 -5.16 6.48 -2.37
C VAL A 77 -4.16 5.67 -3.19
N GLY A 78 -4.27 4.34 -3.16
CA GLY A 78 -3.37 3.45 -3.87
C GLY A 78 -3.58 3.46 -5.39
N LEU A 79 -2.50 3.60 -6.17
CA LEU A 79 -2.51 3.45 -7.64
C LEU A 79 -2.26 2.02 -8.12
N ASN A 80 -1.97 1.10 -7.19
CA ASN A 80 -1.54 -0.27 -7.49
C ASN A 80 -2.40 -0.90 -8.58
N VAL A 81 -3.71 -1.02 -8.35
CA VAL A 81 -4.63 -1.70 -9.28
C VAL A 81 -4.67 -1.05 -10.66
N VAL A 82 -4.60 0.28 -10.75
CA VAL A 82 -4.63 0.98 -12.06
C VAL A 82 -3.36 0.69 -12.85
N THR A 83 -2.20 0.75 -12.19
CA THR A 83 -0.92 0.42 -12.84
C THR A 83 -0.85 -1.05 -13.27
N GLU A 84 -1.39 -1.96 -12.45
CA GLU A 84 -1.46 -3.39 -12.73
C GLU A 84 -2.40 -3.70 -13.92
N LEU A 85 -3.55 -3.02 -13.99
CA LEU A 85 -4.50 -3.16 -15.10
C LEU A 85 -3.86 -2.73 -16.43
N ILE A 86 -3.19 -1.56 -16.46
CA ILE A 86 -2.57 -1.02 -17.68
C ILE A 86 -1.51 -1.98 -18.21
N ILE A 87 -0.55 -2.37 -17.36
CA ILE A 87 0.53 -3.26 -17.80
C ILE A 87 0.02 -4.67 -18.11
N GLY A 88 -0.99 -5.16 -17.39
CA GLY A 88 -1.61 -6.47 -17.65
C GLY A 88 -2.27 -6.56 -19.02
N TYR A 89 -2.84 -5.47 -19.54
CA TYR A 89 -3.35 -5.42 -20.92
C TYR A 89 -2.26 -5.26 -21.97
N VAL A 90 -1.21 -4.51 -21.64
CA VAL A 90 -0.13 -4.15 -22.58
C VAL A 90 0.90 -5.26 -22.74
N LEU A 91 1.24 -5.96 -21.66
CA LEU A 91 2.25 -7.03 -21.64
C LEU A 91 1.75 -8.23 -20.81
N PRO A 92 0.74 -8.97 -21.32
CA PRO A 92 0.20 -10.14 -20.62
C PRO A 92 1.23 -11.28 -20.57
N GLY A 93 1.11 -12.14 -19.56
CA GLY A 93 1.92 -13.35 -19.40
C GLY A 93 3.28 -13.14 -18.72
N ARG A 94 3.58 -11.94 -18.22
CA ARG A 94 4.88 -11.62 -17.61
C ARG A 94 4.73 -11.06 -16.18
N PRO A 95 4.83 -11.90 -15.13
CA PRO A 95 4.59 -11.48 -13.73
C PRO A 95 5.66 -10.53 -13.21
N VAL A 96 6.94 -10.83 -13.48
CA VAL A 96 8.08 -10.00 -13.02
C VAL A 96 8.01 -8.59 -13.61
N ALA A 97 7.70 -8.49 -14.91
CA ALA A 97 7.52 -7.22 -15.60
C ALA A 97 6.37 -6.38 -15.00
N MET A 98 5.25 -7.02 -14.65
CA MET A 98 4.11 -6.37 -14.01
C MET A 98 4.47 -5.87 -12.61
N LEU A 99 5.19 -6.67 -11.80
CA LEU A 99 5.65 -6.27 -10.47
C LEU A 99 6.59 -5.08 -10.54
N MET A 100 7.52 -5.07 -11.48
CA MET A 100 8.42 -3.93 -11.70
C MET A 100 7.61 -2.69 -12.07
N PHE A 101 6.72 -2.77 -13.06
CA PHE A 101 5.90 -1.63 -13.49
C PHE A 101 5.08 -1.03 -12.34
N LYS A 102 4.44 -1.87 -11.53
CA LYS A 102 3.70 -1.46 -10.33
C LYS A 102 4.61 -0.73 -9.34
N THR A 103 5.77 -1.30 -9.01
CA THR A 103 6.71 -0.71 -8.07
C THR A 103 7.17 0.66 -8.54
N TRP A 104 7.59 0.79 -9.79
CA TRP A 104 8.01 2.08 -10.35
C TRP A 104 6.85 3.08 -10.46
N GLY A 105 5.63 2.64 -10.79
CA GLY A 105 4.46 3.51 -10.93
C GLY A 105 3.91 4.02 -9.60
N TYR A 106 3.75 3.14 -8.60
CA TYR A 106 3.14 3.49 -7.32
C TYR A 106 4.16 4.00 -6.29
N ILE A 107 5.29 3.31 -6.10
CA ILE A 107 6.25 3.68 -5.04
C ILE A 107 6.91 5.01 -5.34
N THR A 108 7.22 5.32 -6.60
CA THR A 108 7.77 6.63 -6.99
C THR A 108 6.82 7.76 -6.61
N MET A 109 5.52 7.60 -6.83
CA MET A 109 4.51 8.57 -6.40
C MET A 109 4.45 8.66 -4.88
N ALA A 110 4.38 7.53 -4.17
CA ALA A 110 4.29 7.49 -2.72
C ALA A 110 5.50 8.19 -2.07
N GLN A 111 6.71 7.93 -2.57
CA GLN A 111 7.94 8.57 -2.12
C GLN A 111 7.94 10.08 -2.41
N ALA A 112 7.45 10.52 -3.57
CA ALA A 112 7.33 11.94 -3.88
C ALA A 112 6.40 12.68 -2.91
N LEU A 113 5.30 12.04 -2.47
CA LEU A 113 4.37 12.59 -1.50
C LEU A 113 4.97 12.67 -0.10
N THR A 114 5.66 11.61 0.35
CA THR A 114 6.40 11.62 1.63
C THR A 114 7.48 12.69 1.64
N PHE A 115 8.28 12.78 0.58
CA PHE A 115 9.29 13.81 0.40
C PHE A 115 8.71 15.23 0.52
N THR A 116 7.56 15.47 -0.13
CA THR A 116 6.85 16.76 -0.05
C THR A 116 6.32 17.04 1.36
N SER A 117 5.82 16.01 2.06
CA SER A 117 5.37 16.11 3.45
C SER A 117 6.51 16.52 4.39
N ASP A 118 7.69 15.95 4.21
CA ASP A 118 8.87 16.28 5.01
C ASP A 118 9.36 17.71 4.74
N PHE A 119 9.31 18.19 3.49
CA PHE A 119 9.61 19.60 3.20
C PHE A 119 8.64 20.56 3.90
N LYS A 120 7.36 20.17 3.97
CA LYS A 120 6.34 20.95 4.69
C LYS A 120 6.64 20.98 6.19
N LEU A 121 7.03 19.84 6.78
CA LEU A 121 7.47 19.78 8.17
C LEU A 121 8.71 20.66 8.41
N GLY A 122 9.72 20.58 7.53
CA GLY A 122 10.92 21.41 7.59
C GLY A 122 10.60 22.90 7.50
N HIS A 123 9.63 23.28 6.67
CA HIS A 123 9.10 24.64 6.60
C HIS A 123 8.48 25.09 7.92
N TYR A 124 7.69 24.23 8.59
CA TYR A 124 7.14 24.52 9.91
C TYR A 124 8.18 24.60 11.02
N MET A 125 9.25 23.82 10.93
CA MET A 125 10.38 23.82 11.87
C MET A 125 11.43 24.90 11.58
N LYS A 126 11.28 25.65 10.49
CA LYS A 126 12.21 26.71 10.04
C LYS A 126 13.62 26.18 9.76
N ILE A 127 13.71 24.97 9.23
CA ILE A 127 14.99 24.35 8.85
C ILE A 127 15.34 24.79 7.42
N PRO A 128 16.60 25.20 7.14
CA PRO A 128 17.02 25.60 5.80
C PRO A 128 16.75 24.50 4.75
N PRO A 129 16.15 24.83 3.58
CA PRO A 129 15.77 23.84 2.56
C PRO A 129 16.93 23.00 2.03
N ARG A 130 18.13 23.58 1.91
CA ARG A 130 19.34 22.87 1.44
C ARG A 130 19.79 21.78 2.40
N SER A 131 19.76 22.06 3.70
CA SER A 131 20.11 21.07 4.72
C SER A 131 19.05 19.97 4.81
N MET A 132 17.76 20.32 4.65
CA MET A 132 16.69 19.32 4.57
C MET A 132 16.87 18.38 3.38
N PHE A 133 17.12 18.93 2.18
CA PHE A 133 17.39 18.13 0.99
C PHE A 133 18.59 17.19 1.17
N GLY A 134 19.71 17.70 1.68
CA GLY A 134 20.89 16.87 1.95
C GLY A 134 20.63 15.77 2.97
N ALA A 135 19.93 16.09 4.06
CA ALA A 135 19.56 15.11 5.08
C ALA A 135 18.66 14.00 4.52
N GLN A 136 17.67 14.35 3.69
CA GLN A 136 16.79 13.37 3.05
C GLN A 136 17.56 12.47 2.09
N VAL A 137 18.39 13.02 1.21
CA VAL A 137 19.17 12.22 0.25
C VAL A 137 20.08 11.23 0.99
N VAL A 138 20.79 11.68 2.02
CA VAL A 138 21.65 10.80 2.83
C VAL A 138 20.83 9.75 3.57
N ALA A 139 19.71 10.14 4.18
CA ALA A 139 18.83 9.21 4.89
C ALA A 139 18.24 8.15 3.95
N THR A 140 17.82 8.52 2.73
CA THR A 140 17.31 7.57 1.74
C THR A 140 18.38 6.57 1.30
N VAL A 141 19.63 7.02 1.10
CA VAL A 141 20.74 6.11 0.76
C VAL A 141 20.97 5.12 1.90
N ILE A 142 21.10 5.61 3.14
CA ILE A 142 21.32 4.75 4.32
C ILE A 142 20.15 3.77 4.51
N ALA A 143 18.91 4.25 4.43
CA ALA A 143 17.72 3.42 4.59
C ALA A 143 17.64 2.36 3.49
N GLY A 144 17.87 2.72 2.24
CA GLY A 144 17.87 1.78 1.11
C GLY A 144 18.94 0.70 1.25
N THR A 145 20.18 1.07 1.58
CA THR A 145 21.28 0.09 1.75
C THR A 145 21.07 -0.80 2.97
N THR A 146 20.58 -0.24 4.08
CA THR A 146 20.36 -1.01 5.31
C THR A 146 19.21 -1.99 5.14
N GLN A 147 18.10 -1.56 4.52
CA GLN A 147 16.95 -2.42 4.24
C GLN A 147 17.35 -3.61 3.34
N LEU A 148 18.12 -3.35 2.27
CA LEU A 148 18.62 -4.42 1.39
C LEU A 148 19.61 -5.35 2.12
N GLY A 149 20.49 -4.80 2.96
CA GLY A 149 21.44 -5.59 3.74
C GLY A 149 20.75 -6.50 4.75
N VAL A 150 19.77 -5.99 5.47
CA VAL A 150 18.96 -6.78 6.41
C VAL A 150 18.16 -7.84 5.67
N GLN A 151 17.54 -7.49 4.54
CA GLN A 151 16.80 -8.47 3.73
C GLN A 151 17.71 -9.60 3.21
N ALA A 152 18.91 -9.28 2.71
CA ALA A 152 19.88 -10.28 2.28
C ALA A 152 20.33 -11.17 3.44
N TRP A 153 20.59 -10.57 4.62
CA TRP A 153 20.94 -11.31 5.82
C TRP A 153 19.81 -12.26 6.29
N MET A 154 18.55 -11.82 6.21
CA MET A 154 17.40 -12.65 6.57
C MET A 154 17.31 -13.88 5.67
N PHE A 155 17.50 -13.74 4.36
CA PHE A 155 17.46 -14.88 3.44
C PHE A 155 18.58 -15.91 3.64
N THR A 156 19.75 -15.49 4.16
CA THR A 156 20.88 -16.43 4.37
C THR A 156 20.88 -17.07 5.75
N ASN A 157 20.27 -16.44 6.76
CA ASN A 157 20.34 -16.90 8.16
C ASN A 157 19.05 -17.54 8.66
N ILE A 158 17.90 -17.23 8.06
CA ILE A 158 16.60 -17.78 8.46
C ILE A 158 16.23 -18.87 7.45
N GLU A 159 16.41 -20.13 7.83
CA GLU A 159 15.94 -21.28 7.05
C GLU A 159 14.41 -21.27 6.96
N ASN A 160 13.80 -21.59 5.82
CA ASN A 160 12.34 -21.62 5.60
C ASN A 160 11.62 -20.30 5.98
N LEU A 161 12.18 -19.16 5.55
CA LEU A 161 11.54 -17.86 5.68
C LEU A 161 10.19 -17.84 4.93
N CYS A 162 9.15 -17.24 5.53
CA CYS A 162 7.78 -17.19 5.02
C CYS A 162 6.99 -18.52 5.05
N ASP A 163 7.55 -19.62 5.59
CA ASP A 163 6.79 -20.86 5.79
C ASP A 163 5.85 -20.71 7.00
N PRO A 164 4.54 -21.05 6.91
CA PRO A 164 3.63 -21.00 8.05
C PRO A 164 4.07 -21.88 9.24
N ALA A 165 4.91 -22.91 9.00
CA ALA A 165 5.47 -23.76 10.04
C ALA A 165 6.82 -23.28 10.60
N GLN A 166 7.23 -22.03 10.30
CA GLN A 166 8.50 -21.51 10.78
C GLN A 166 8.53 -21.42 12.32
N LYS A 167 9.59 -21.97 12.92
CA LYS A 167 9.82 -22.05 14.38
C LYS A 167 9.81 -20.68 15.06
N ASP A 168 10.34 -19.66 14.39
CA ASP A 168 10.44 -18.30 14.91
C ASP A 168 9.27 -17.39 14.51
N GLY A 169 8.29 -17.90 13.76
CA GLY A 169 7.09 -17.14 13.37
C GLY A 169 7.34 -16.03 12.34
N PHE A 170 8.41 -16.11 11.56
CA PHE A 170 8.67 -15.18 10.46
C PHE A 170 7.73 -15.43 9.26
N ILE A 171 6.53 -14.89 9.36
CA ILE A 171 5.52 -14.89 8.28
C ILE A 171 5.69 -13.69 7.35
N CYS A 172 5.30 -13.83 6.08
CA CYS A 172 5.47 -12.81 5.05
C CYS A 172 4.13 -12.38 4.42
N PRO A 173 3.18 -11.84 5.21
CA PRO A 173 1.82 -11.58 4.73
C PRO A 173 1.77 -10.56 3.59
N SER A 174 2.68 -9.57 3.57
CA SER A 174 2.74 -8.61 2.46
C SER A 174 3.22 -9.27 1.16
N THR A 175 4.17 -10.20 1.25
CA THR A 175 4.70 -10.95 0.09
C THR A 175 3.66 -11.94 -0.43
N GLU A 176 2.89 -12.57 0.45
CA GLU A 176 1.78 -13.47 0.13
C GLU A 176 0.62 -12.76 -0.58
N VAL A 177 0.51 -11.43 -0.49
CA VAL A 177 -0.42 -10.67 -1.34
C VAL A 177 0.24 -10.20 -2.63
N PHE A 178 1.51 -9.77 -2.56
CA PHE A 178 2.23 -9.23 -3.72
C PHE A 178 2.51 -10.30 -4.79
N GLY A 179 2.83 -11.53 -4.39
CA GLY A 179 3.11 -12.66 -5.28
C GLY A 179 1.88 -13.08 -6.09
N PRO A 180 0.77 -13.51 -5.46
CA PRO A 180 -0.47 -13.86 -6.14
C PRO A 180 -1.07 -12.72 -6.97
N ALA A 181 -0.94 -11.45 -6.53
CA ALA A 181 -1.34 -10.31 -7.34
C ALA A 181 -0.61 -10.29 -8.70
N SER A 182 0.68 -10.65 -8.73
CA SER A 182 1.44 -10.74 -9.98
C SER A 182 0.97 -11.84 -10.93
N ILE A 183 0.43 -12.93 -10.38
CA ILE A 183 -0.13 -14.03 -11.15
C ILE A 183 -1.47 -13.61 -11.75
N ILE A 184 -2.34 -13.02 -10.93
CA ILE A 184 -3.68 -12.55 -11.32
C ILE A 184 -3.57 -11.49 -12.43
N TRP A 185 -2.84 -10.40 -12.16
CA TRP A 185 -2.81 -9.24 -13.06
C TRP A 185 -1.74 -9.36 -14.14
N GLY A 186 -0.65 -10.09 -13.90
CA GLY A 186 0.47 -10.25 -14.83
C GLY A 186 0.37 -11.48 -15.72
N VAL A 187 0.23 -12.68 -15.13
CA VAL A 187 0.23 -13.96 -15.87
C VAL A 187 -1.10 -14.20 -16.58
N ILE A 188 -2.21 -14.21 -15.83
CA ILE A 188 -3.55 -14.43 -16.37
C ILE A 188 -3.95 -13.21 -17.21
N GLY A 189 -3.69 -12.03 -16.64
CA GLY A 189 -3.96 -10.74 -17.26
C GLY A 189 -5.45 -10.37 -17.21
N PRO A 190 -5.75 -9.07 -17.18
CA PRO A 190 -7.13 -8.59 -17.06
C PRO A 190 -8.00 -8.96 -18.28
N ALA A 191 -7.41 -9.21 -19.45
CA ALA A 191 -8.15 -9.66 -20.62
C ALA A 191 -8.90 -10.98 -20.42
N ARG A 192 -8.38 -11.89 -19.57
CA ARG A 192 -9.03 -13.19 -19.31
C ARG A 192 -9.94 -13.18 -18.08
N GLN A 193 -9.91 -12.13 -17.26
CA GLN A 193 -10.74 -12.04 -16.05
C GLN A 193 -11.87 -11.02 -16.18
N PHE A 194 -11.58 -9.87 -16.79
CA PHE A 194 -12.42 -8.68 -16.80
C PHE A 194 -12.98 -8.33 -18.19
N SER A 195 -12.75 -9.15 -19.21
CA SER A 195 -13.31 -8.95 -20.55
C SER A 195 -14.76 -9.47 -20.65
N GLN A 196 -15.48 -9.05 -21.69
CA GLN A 196 -16.87 -9.42 -21.91
C GLN A 196 -17.03 -10.95 -21.97
N GLY A 197 -17.91 -11.50 -21.13
CA GLY A 197 -18.16 -12.95 -21.03
C GLY A 197 -17.29 -13.70 -20.02
N GLN A 198 -16.41 -13.01 -19.28
CA GLN A 198 -15.59 -13.59 -18.21
C GLN A 198 -16.23 -13.40 -16.83
N VAL A 199 -15.80 -14.23 -15.86
CA VAL A 199 -16.38 -14.34 -14.51
C VAL A 199 -16.46 -12.99 -13.77
N TYR A 200 -15.46 -12.13 -13.95
CA TYR A 200 -15.32 -10.88 -13.22
C TYR A 200 -15.67 -9.63 -14.05
N TYR A 201 -16.34 -9.78 -15.20
CA TYR A 201 -16.72 -8.64 -16.06
C TYR A 201 -17.53 -7.57 -15.32
N ALA A 202 -18.41 -7.98 -14.39
CA ALA A 202 -19.21 -7.07 -13.58
C ALA A 202 -18.37 -6.07 -12.76
N LEU A 203 -17.15 -6.45 -12.37
CA LEU A 203 -16.28 -5.61 -11.53
C LEU A 203 -15.75 -4.37 -12.28
N VAL A 204 -15.61 -4.44 -13.61
CA VAL A 204 -15.14 -3.29 -14.41
C VAL A 204 -16.12 -2.12 -14.35
N PHE A 205 -17.42 -2.38 -14.18
CA PHE A 205 -18.43 -1.33 -14.05
C PHE A 205 -18.28 -0.51 -12.76
N PHE A 206 -17.56 -1.00 -11.75
CA PHE A 206 -17.25 -0.20 -10.56
C PHE A 206 -16.34 0.99 -10.87
N PHE A 207 -15.55 0.97 -11.95
CA PHE A 207 -14.82 2.17 -12.39
C PHE A 207 -15.78 3.30 -12.80
N LEU A 208 -16.91 2.95 -13.44
CA LEU A 208 -17.95 3.93 -13.77
C LEU A 208 -18.65 4.44 -12.53
N ILE A 209 -18.91 3.58 -11.54
CA ILE A 209 -19.47 4.00 -10.24
C ILE A 209 -18.48 4.94 -9.53
N GLY A 210 -17.19 4.60 -9.53
CA GLY A 210 -16.12 5.41 -8.96
C GLY A 210 -16.00 6.79 -9.62
N PHE A 211 -16.27 6.90 -10.92
CA PHE A 211 -16.35 8.17 -11.64
C PHE A 211 -17.66 8.93 -11.38
N ALA A 212 -18.79 8.22 -11.37
CA ALA A 212 -20.11 8.82 -11.22
C ALA A 212 -20.32 9.38 -9.80
N CYS A 213 -19.90 8.69 -8.75
CA CYS A 213 -20.17 9.09 -7.37
C CYS A 213 -19.62 10.50 -7.02
N PRO A 214 -18.33 10.84 -7.28
CA PRO A 214 -17.82 12.19 -7.06
C PRO A 214 -18.47 13.25 -7.95
N VAL A 215 -18.81 12.92 -9.19
CA VAL A 215 -19.47 13.86 -10.12
C VAL A 215 -20.89 14.16 -9.65
N ILE A 216 -21.64 13.13 -9.27
CA ILE A 216 -22.99 13.27 -8.71
C ILE A 216 -22.94 14.08 -7.41
N SER A 217 -21.99 13.80 -6.52
CA SER A 217 -21.85 14.55 -5.27
C SER A 217 -21.50 16.02 -5.51
N TYR A 218 -20.65 16.30 -6.51
CA TYR A 218 -20.35 17.66 -6.94
C TYR A 218 -21.59 18.37 -7.48
N LEU A 219 -22.34 17.76 -8.40
CA LEU A 219 -23.56 18.35 -8.96
C LEU A 219 -24.64 18.61 -7.90
N ILE A 220 -24.79 17.69 -6.95
CA ILE A 220 -25.72 17.85 -5.82
C ILE A 220 -25.26 19.01 -4.93
N SER A 221 -23.97 19.11 -4.62
CA SER A 221 -23.43 20.21 -3.80
C SER A 221 -23.56 21.57 -4.50
N TRP A 222 -23.51 21.58 -5.82
CA TRP A 222 -23.69 22.80 -6.63
C TRP A 222 -25.15 23.26 -6.65
N LYS A 223 -26.10 22.33 -6.77
CA LYS A 223 -27.54 22.64 -6.77
C LYS A 223 -28.10 22.92 -5.37
N TRP A 224 -27.59 22.24 -4.35
CA TRP A 224 -27.99 22.40 -2.95
C TRP A 224 -26.77 22.64 -2.05
N PRO A 225 -26.34 23.90 -1.88
CA PRO A 225 -25.10 24.24 -1.16
C PRO A 225 -25.11 23.90 0.34
N ASN A 226 -26.29 23.64 0.92
CA ASN A 226 -26.47 23.29 2.34
C ASN A 226 -26.62 21.78 2.60
N SER A 227 -26.43 20.92 1.60
CA SER A 227 -26.57 19.47 1.76
C SER A 227 -25.39 18.84 2.51
N ILE A 228 -25.67 17.82 3.32
CA ILE A 228 -24.67 17.01 4.06
C ILE A 228 -23.67 16.34 3.10
N ILE A 229 -24.07 16.11 1.84
CA ILE A 229 -23.26 15.47 0.79
C ILE A 229 -21.96 16.24 0.50
N ARG A 230 -21.90 17.53 0.83
CA ARG A 230 -20.66 18.33 0.73
C ARG A 230 -19.54 17.81 1.65
N TYR A 231 -19.88 17.16 2.75
CA TYR A 231 -18.92 16.59 3.70
C TYR A 231 -18.52 15.15 3.38
N VAL A 232 -19.12 14.55 2.35
CA VAL A 232 -18.86 13.16 1.96
C VAL A 232 -17.73 13.11 0.93
N ASN A 233 -16.64 12.43 1.26
CA ASN A 233 -15.53 12.19 0.35
C ASN A 233 -15.57 10.74 -0.16
N PHE A 234 -16.13 10.54 -1.36
CA PHE A 234 -16.26 9.22 -1.98
C PHE A 234 -14.92 8.50 -2.22
N PRO A 235 -13.87 9.15 -2.73
CA PRO A 235 -12.54 8.54 -2.83
C PRO A 235 -12.02 7.94 -1.52
N VAL A 236 -12.21 8.62 -0.39
CA VAL A 236 -11.79 8.12 0.92
C VAL A 236 -12.63 6.90 1.34
N ILE A 237 -13.93 6.92 1.10
CA ILE A 237 -14.82 5.80 1.41
C ILE A 237 -14.41 4.56 0.63
N PHE A 238 -14.17 4.69 -0.68
CA PHE A 238 -13.75 3.56 -1.52
C PHE A 238 -12.32 3.09 -1.22
N SER A 239 -11.44 3.98 -0.76
CA SER A 239 -10.10 3.61 -0.31
C SER A 239 -10.11 2.87 1.04
N GLY A 240 -11.20 2.95 1.80
CA GLY A 240 -11.30 2.37 3.15
C GLY A 240 -11.13 0.85 3.17
N THR A 241 -11.44 0.13 2.08
CA THR A 241 -11.26 -1.32 1.97
C THR A 241 -9.90 -1.71 1.36
N GLY A 242 -8.98 -0.76 1.19
CA GLY A 242 -7.71 -0.97 0.49
C GLY A 242 -6.72 -1.90 1.20
N ALA A 243 -6.93 -2.21 2.49
CA ALA A 243 -6.08 -3.13 3.25
C ALA A 243 -6.58 -4.59 3.22
N ILE A 244 -7.67 -4.91 2.50
CA ILE A 244 -8.08 -6.31 2.25
C ILE A 244 -7.10 -6.91 1.22
N PRO A 245 -6.55 -8.13 1.41
CA PRO A 245 -6.89 -9.12 2.44
C PRO A 245 -6.05 -9.08 3.74
N LEU A 246 -4.98 -8.27 3.80
CA LEU A 246 -4.08 -8.19 4.96
C LEU A 246 -4.79 -7.85 6.27
N ALA A 247 -5.88 -7.07 6.20
CA ALA A 247 -6.72 -6.73 7.32
C ALA A 247 -8.04 -7.52 7.28
N SER A 248 -8.26 -8.35 8.29
CA SER A 248 -9.54 -9.03 8.52
C SER A 248 -10.60 -8.12 9.16
N PRO A 249 -11.88 -8.53 9.25
CA PRO A 249 -12.94 -7.76 9.92
C PRO A 249 -12.62 -7.40 11.37
N VAL A 250 -11.79 -8.22 12.04
CA VAL A 250 -11.29 -7.96 13.40
C VAL A 250 -10.44 -6.69 13.48
N ASN A 251 -9.86 -6.21 12.39
CA ASN A 251 -9.17 -4.92 12.33
C ASN A 251 -10.14 -3.78 12.01
N TYR A 252 -11.00 -3.97 11.00
CA TYR A 252 -11.90 -2.93 10.52
C TYR A 252 -12.96 -2.50 11.55
N VAL A 253 -13.51 -3.46 12.31
CA VAL A 253 -14.56 -3.15 13.30
C VAL A 253 -14.01 -2.30 14.46
N PRO A 254 -12.89 -2.65 15.12
CA PRO A 254 -12.26 -1.77 16.10
C PRO A 254 -11.83 -0.43 15.52
N TRP A 255 -11.28 -0.38 14.31
CA TRP A 255 -10.94 0.91 13.66
C TRP A 255 -12.16 1.82 13.50
N ALA A 256 -13.31 1.27 13.09
CA ALA A 256 -14.56 2.02 12.99
C ALA A 256 -15.06 2.49 14.36
N ILE A 257 -14.98 1.64 15.38
CA ILE A 257 -15.40 1.99 16.76
C ILE A 257 -14.51 3.10 17.33
N VAL A 258 -13.20 2.94 17.26
CA VAL A 258 -12.22 3.94 17.75
C VAL A 258 -12.37 5.24 16.97
N GLY A 259 -12.49 5.16 15.64
CA GLY A 259 -12.77 6.32 14.78
C GLY A 259 -14.03 7.05 15.21
N PHE A 260 -15.13 6.34 15.47
CA PHE A 260 -16.38 6.94 15.95
C PHE A 260 -16.23 7.59 17.33
N ILE A 261 -15.60 6.92 18.29
CA ILE A 261 -15.40 7.44 19.63
C ILE A 261 -14.60 8.75 19.59
N PHE A 262 -13.44 8.75 18.93
CA PHE A 262 -12.55 9.90 18.92
C PHE A 262 -13.04 11.02 18.00
N GLN A 263 -13.52 10.69 16.79
CA GLN A 263 -13.89 11.70 15.80
C GLN A 263 -15.33 12.22 15.93
N TYR A 264 -16.23 11.50 16.60
CA TYR A 264 -17.63 11.91 16.75
C TYR A 264 -18.03 12.19 18.19
N VAL A 265 -17.72 11.29 19.13
CA VAL A 265 -18.13 11.45 20.54
C VAL A 265 -17.24 12.47 21.25
N ILE A 266 -15.92 12.27 21.23
CA ILE A 266 -14.95 13.13 21.92
C ILE A 266 -14.89 14.50 21.25
N TRP A 267 -14.90 14.56 19.92
CA TRP A 267 -14.95 15.84 19.19
C TRP A 267 -16.11 16.72 19.66
N ARG A 268 -17.32 16.14 19.83
CA ARG A 268 -18.52 16.93 20.20
C ARG A 268 -18.65 17.21 21.68
N ARG A 269 -18.17 16.33 22.57
CA ARG A 269 -18.26 16.53 24.03
C ARG A 269 -17.07 17.32 24.60
N HIS A 270 -15.86 17.12 24.07
CA HIS A 270 -14.61 17.64 24.62
C HIS A 270 -13.67 18.18 23.52
N PHE A 271 -14.19 19.11 22.70
CA PHE A 271 -13.46 19.69 21.57
C PHE A 271 -12.10 20.32 21.95
N SER A 272 -12.03 21.01 23.10
CA SER A 272 -10.79 21.65 23.59
C SER A 272 -9.69 20.62 23.90
N TRP A 273 -10.07 19.45 24.43
CA TRP A 273 -9.10 18.38 24.66
C TRP A 273 -8.68 17.74 23.33
N TRP A 274 -9.65 17.46 22.45
CA TRP A 274 -9.41 16.80 21.16
C TRP A 274 -8.38 17.58 20.32
N THR A 275 -8.58 18.89 20.17
CA THR A 275 -7.70 19.75 19.35
C THR A 275 -6.25 19.80 19.85
N LYS A 276 -6.04 19.68 21.16
CA LYS A 276 -4.71 19.78 21.76
C LYS A 276 -3.98 18.45 21.88
N TYR A 277 -4.70 17.37 22.21
CA TYR A 277 -4.08 16.11 22.65
C TYR A 277 -4.34 14.91 21.73
N ASN A 278 -5.33 14.94 20.84
CA ASN A 278 -5.70 13.77 20.05
C ASN A 278 -4.54 13.24 19.18
N TYR A 279 -3.83 14.14 18.49
CA TYR A 279 -2.67 13.76 17.68
C TYR A 279 -1.49 13.24 18.52
N VAL A 280 -1.27 13.82 19.70
CA VAL A 280 -0.22 13.38 20.63
C VAL A 280 -0.55 11.99 21.18
N LEU A 281 -1.82 11.74 21.53
CA LEU A 281 -2.27 10.44 21.99
C LEU A 281 -2.13 9.38 20.89
N SER A 282 -2.49 9.70 19.65
CA SER A 282 -2.29 8.80 18.51
C SER A 282 -0.81 8.42 18.36
N ALA A 283 0.09 9.41 18.34
CA ALA A 283 1.53 9.16 18.26
C ALA A 283 2.07 8.35 19.45
N ALA A 284 1.53 8.60 20.65
CA ALA A 284 1.88 7.85 21.85
C ALA A 284 1.40 6.38 21.80
N MET A 285 0.23 6.12 21.20
CA MET A 285 -0.26 4.75 21.00
C MET A 285 0.60 4.00 19.99
N ASP A 286 0.94 4.60 18.85
CA ASP A 286 1.81 3.97 17.84
C ASP A 286 3.20 3.65 18.41
N SER A 287 3.81 4.62 19.09
CA SER A 287 5.10 4.43 19.76
C SER A 287 5.01 3.42 20.90
N GLY A 288 3.90 3.43 21.65
CA GLY A 288 3.65 2.51 22.76
C GLY A 288 3.56 1.06 22.30
N VAL A 289 2.90 0.79 21.17
CA VAL A 289 2.83 -0.55 20.58
C VAL A 289 4.22 -1.02 20.16
N ALA A 290 4.99 -0.18 19.47
CA ALA A 290 6.35 -0.52 19.03
C ALA A 290 7.28 -0.85 20.21
N VAL A 291 7.30 -0.01 21.25
CA VAL A 291 8.11 -0.25 22.46
C VAL A 291 7.62 -1.49 23.21
N SER A 292 6.30 -1.68 23.33
CA SER A 292 5.74 -2.87 23.99
C SER A 292 6.11 -4.15 23.26
N ALA A 293 6.12 -4.16 21.92
CA ALA A 293 6.53 -5.32 21.14
C ALA A 293 7.99 -5.72 21.42
N VAL A 294 8.91 -4.74 21.50
CA VAL A 294 10.32 -4.98 21.84
C VAL A 294 10.47 -5.53 23.26
N ILE A 295 9.75 -4.96 24.22
CA ILE A 295 9.77 -5.43 25.62
C ILE A 295 9.21 -6.85 25.70
N ILE A 296 8.08 -7.13 25.06
CA ILE A 296 7.48 -8.48 25.03
C ILE A 296 8.45 -9.48 24.39
N PHE A 297 9.10 -9.11 23.28
CA PHE A 297 10.08 -9.97 22.64
C PHE A 297 11.22 -10.34 23.58
N PHE A 298 11.91 -9.35 24.16
CA PHE A 298 13.09 -9.59 24.99
C PHE A 298 12.77 -10.16 26.38
N CYS A 299 11.66 -9.77 27.00
CA CYS A 299 11.30 -10.20 28.35
C CYS A 299 10.50 -11.51 28.37
N LEU A 300 9.72 -11.82 27.32
CA LEU A 300 8.81 -12.98 27.31
C LEU A 300 9.15 -14.00 26.22
N GLN A 301 9.49 -13.61 25.00
CA GLN A 301 9.71 -14.58 23.90
C GLN A 301 11.15 -15.13 23.87
N TYR A 302 12.15 -14.26 23.97
CA TYR A 302 13.58 -14.58 23.87
C TYR A 302 14.11 -15.50 25.00
N PRO A 303 13.74 -15.32 26.29
CA PRO A 303 14.38 -16.06 27.38
C PRO A 303 14.07 -17.57 27.43
N MET A 304 13.03 -18.06 26.74
CA MET A 304 12.62 -19.47 26.81
C MET A 304 12.17 -20.04 25.45
N ASN A 305 12.79 -19.62 24.34
CA ASN A 305 12.53 -20.15 22.99
C ASN A 305 11.02 -20.21 22.64
N GLY A 306 10.27 -19.13 22.89
CA GLY A 306 8.85 -19.04 22.52
C GLY A 306 7.84 -19.76 23.42
N ASN A 307 8.27 -20.47 24.48
CA ASN A 307 7.38 -21.31 25.29
C ASN A 307 6.82 -20.66 26.59
N ILE A 308 7.05 -19.36 26.83
CA ILE A 308 6.51 -18.70 28.02
C ILE A 308 5.03 -18.38 27.86
N GLY A 309 4.21 -18.91 28.78
CA GLY A 309 2.83 -18.53 28.96
C GLY A 309 1.78 -19.43 28.32
N ILE A 310 2.13 -20.67 27.91
CA ILE A 310 1.20 -21.69 27.40
C ILE A 310 -0.10 -21.81 28.25
N ASN A 311 -0.01 -21.55 29.56
CA ASN A 311 -1.14 -21.64 30.49
C ASN A 311 -1.81 -20.31 30.87
N THR A 312 -1.23 -19.14 30.55
CA THR A 312 -1.71 -17.85 31.05
C THR A 312 -1.77 -16.77 29.96
N VAL A 313 -0.65 -16.42 29.35
CA VAL A 313 -0.56 -15.32 28.37
C VAL A 313 -0.87 -15.80 26.95
N GLN A 314 -0.47 -17.01 26.58
CA GLN A 314 -0.81 -17.59 25.27
C GLN A 314 -2.28 -17.98 25.17
N LYS A 315 -2.93 -18.35 26.29
CA LYS A 315 -4.38 -18.57 26.36
C LYS A 315 -5.22 -17.30 26.43
N TRP A 316 -4.59 -16.12 26.45
CA TRP A 316 -5.33 -14.87 26.47
C TRP A 316 -6.21 -14.76 25.22
N TRP A 317 -7.38 -14.14 25.39
CA TRP A 317 -8.36 -13.98 24.31
C TRP A 317 -7.71 -13.40 23.04
N GLY A 318 -6.86 -12.37 23.19
CA GLY A 318 -6.19 -11.71 22.06
C GLY A 318 -5.14 -12.56 21.33
N ASN A 319 -4.69 -13.67 21.91
CA ASN A 319 -3.70 -14.57 21.31
C ASN A 319 -4.31 -15.90 20.81
N THR A 320 -5.60 -16.15 21.06
CA THR A 320 -6.26 -17.42 20.74
C THR A 320 -7.49 -17.25 19.86
N VAL A 321 -8.40 -16.35 20.25
CA VAL A 321 -9.71 -16.21 19.61
C VAL A 321 -9.64 -15.58 18.22
N PRO A 322 -8.78 -14.57 17.96
CA PRO A 322 -8.60 -14.06 16.61
C PRO A 322 -8.12 -15.10 15.60
N PHE A 323 -7.50 -16.19 16.08
CA PHE A 323 -6.94 -17.26 15.23
C PHE A 323 -7.83 -18.51 15.16
N SER A 324 -8.91 -18.57 15.94
CA SER A 324 -9.81 -19.73 15.99
C SER A 324 -11.10 -19.54 15.16
N ASN A 325 -11.19 -18.47 14.38
CA ASN A 325 -12.35 -18.13 13.56
C ASN A 325 -12.17 -18.61 12.11
N ALA A 326 -13.29 -18.68 11.39
CA ALA A 326 -13.35 -18.97 9.96
C ALA A 326 -12.42 -18.06 9.12
N ASP A 327 -12.29 -16.78 9.53
CA ASP A 327 -11.42 -15.81 8.88
C ASP A 327 -9.93 -16.16 8.99
N SER A 328 -9.47 -16.70 10.13
CA SER A 328 -8.09 -17.15 10.30
C SER A 328 -7.83 -18.53 9.70
N ALA A 329 -8.88 -19.33 9.53
CA ALA A 329 -8.80 -20.63 8.87
C ALA A 329 -8.97 -20.51 7.34
N GLU A 330 -9.08 -19.28 6.81
CA GLU A 330 -9.28 -18.97 5.39
C GLU A 330 -10.39 -19.80 4.76
N THR A 331 -11.47 -20.06 5.51
CA THR A 331 -12.51 -20.97 5.03
C THR A 331 -13.33 -20.29 3.94
N PRO A 332 -13.45 -20.91 2.76
CA PRO A 332 -14.16 -20.32 1.64
C PRO A 332 -15.66 -20.20 1.94
N LEU A 333 -16.24 -19.03 1.67
CA LEU A 333 -17.69 -18.80 1.81
C LEU A 333 -18.50 -19.62 0.79
N LEU A 334 -17.92 -19.87 -0.38
CA LEU A 334 -18.52 -20.62 -1.48
C LEU A 334 -17.64 -21.83 -1.78
N THR A 335 -18.14 -23.03 -1.51
CA THR A 335 -17.49 -24.27 -1.91
C THR A 335 -18.01 -24.72 -3.27
N VAL A 336 -17.11 -25.26 -4.09
CA VAL A 336 -17.46 -25.83 -5.38
C VAL A 336 -18.22 -27.15 -5.13
N ALA A 337 -19.34 -27.38 -5.83
CA ALA A 337 -20.12 -28.60 -5.67
C ALA A 337 -19.28 -29.84 -6.01
N ASP A 338 -19.43 -30.92 -5.24
CA ASP A 338 -18.67 -32.16 -5.40
C ASP A 338 -18.66 -32.63 -6.87
N GLY A 339 -17.48 -32.68 -7.48
CA GLY A 339 -17.28 -33.10 -8.88
C GLY A 339 -17.26 -31.98 -9.92
N SER A 340 -17.49 -30.73 -9.53
CA SER A 340 -17.20 -29.55 -10.36
C SER A 340 -15.84 -28.95 -10.00
N PHE A 341 -15.16 -28.33 -10.97
CA PHE A 341 -13.90 -27.63 -10.77
C PHE A 341 -14.06 -26.17 -11.18
N PHE A 342 -13.26 -25.29 -10.57
CA PHE A 342 -13.19 -23.89 -10.98
C PHE A 342 -12.32 -23.77 -12.22
N GLY A 343 -12.88 -23.26 -13.31
CA GLY A 343 -12.18 -23.08 -14.59
C GLY A 343 -12.81 -23.83 -15.77
N PRO A 344 -12.32 -23.61 -17.01
CA PRO A 344 -12.83 -24.28 -18.20
C PRO A 344 -12.47 -25.77 -18.24
N SER A 345 -13.39 -26.61 -18.73
CA SER A 345 -13.21 -28.08 -18.82
C SER A 345 -12.12 -28.55 -19.76
N THR A 346 -11.73 -27.67 -20.67
CA THR A 346 -10.58 -27.85 -21.54
C THR A 346 -9.72 -26.62 -21.40
N TRP A 347 -8.57 -26.77 -20.76
CA TRP A 347 -7.49 -25.80 -20.93
C TRP A 347 -7.04 -25.97 -22.38
N ALA A 348 -7.19 -24.94 -23.20
CA ALA A 348 -6.55 -24.90 -24.51
C ALA A 348 -5.03 -24.85 -24.27
N LEU A 349 -4.41 -26.02 -24.08
CA LEU A 349 -2.98 -26.23 -24.11
C LEU A 349 -2.51 -26.07 -25.56
N ALA A 350 -2.55 -24.85 -26.06
CA ALA A 350 -1.66 -24.41 -27.10
C ALA A 350 -0.67 -23.47 -26.42
N GLU A 351 0.59 -23.93 -26.25
CA GLU A 351 1.79 -23.16 -25.87
C GLU A 351 2.38 -23.29 -24.44
N CYS A 352 1.97 -24.23 -23.59
CA CYS A 352 2.78 -24.60 -22.41
C CYS A 352 3.53 -25.92 -22.65
N THR A 353 4.69 -25.86 -23.29
CA THR A 353 5.61 -27.00 -23.50
C THR A 353 6.66 -27.15 -22.39
N THR A 354 6.39 -26.65 -21.18
CA THR A 354 7.26 -26.86 -20.01
C THR A 354 6.48 -27.56 -18.88
N PRO A 355 6.90 -28.77 -18.43
CA PRO A 355 6.18 -29.57 -17.44
C PRO A 355 6.01 -28.93 -16.06
N ASP A 356 6.79 -27.88 -15.77
CA ASP A 356 6.83 -27.31 -14.42
C ASP A 356 5.70 -26.30 -14.15
N ALA A 357 5.15 -25.64 -15.18
CA ALA A 357 4.18 -24.55 -15.00
C ALA A 357 2.77 -25.00 -14.56
N SER A 358 2.41 -26.26 -14.80
CA SER A 358 1.08 -26.79 -14.46
C SER A 358 0.91 -27.08 -12.96
N LEU A 359 2.00 -27.34 -12.22
CA LEU A 359 1.92 -27.62 -10.78
C LEU A 359 1.70 -26.35 -9.95
N TRP A 360 2.29 -25.21 -10.36
CA TRP A 360 2.16 -23.93 -9.65
C TRP A 360 0.76 -23.33 -9.78
N LEU A 361 0.13 -23.41 -10.96
CA LEU A 361 -1.20 -22.85 -11.19
C LEU A 361 -2.31 -23.58 -10.42
N THR A 362 -2.19 -24.90 -10.21
CA THR A 362 -3.21 -25.67 -9.49
C THR A 362 -3.16 -25.51 -7.98
N GLN A 363 -2.01 -25.17 -7.42
CA GLN A 363 -1.83 -25.05 -5.98
C GLN A 363 -2.21 -23.65 -5.48
N ASP A 364 -1.88 -22.60 -6.24
CA ASP A 364 -2.23 -21.21 -5.90
C ASP A 364 -3.68 -20.82 -6.22
N MET A 365 -4.37 -21.52 -7.14
CA MET A 365 -5.81 -21.28 -7.36
C MET A 365 -6.70 -21.80 -6.23
N ARG A 366 -6.17 -22.61 -5.30
CA ARG A 366 -6.90 -22.97 -4.07
C ARG A 366 -6.89 -21.84 -3.02
N LEU A 367 -5.91 -20.92 -3.09
CA LEU A 367 -5.84 -19.73 -2.24
C LEU A 367 -6.73 -18.58 -2.72
N LEU A 368 -7.43 -18.76 -3.84
CA LEU A 368 -8.35 -17.76 -4.40
C LEU A 368 -9.80 -17.90 -3.93
N VAL A 369 -10.08 -18.77 -2.95
CA VAL A 369 -11.43 -19.02 -2.43
C VAL A 369 -11.45 -18.92 -0.92
#